data_AF-A0A5B7E311-F1
#
_entry.id   AF-A0A5B7E311-F1
#
_cell.length_a   1.000
_cell.length_b   1.000
_cell.length_c   1.000
_cell.angle_alpha   90.00
_cell.angle_beta   90.00
_cell.angle_gamma   90.00
#
_symmetry.space_group_name_H-M   'P 1'
#
loop_
_entity.id
_entity.type
_entity.pdbx_description
1 polymer ?
#
loop_
_entity_poly.entity_id
_entity_poly.type
_entity_poly.pdbx_seq_one_letter_code
_entity_poly.pdbx_strand_id
1 'polypeptide(L)'
;MERHSHNKTGPAEQQLFTWLWFGGLSFRTIAKETGRSPSTVRNVMLMLAWATHAVILCSVVRVNRAGAVGLGVGQVVDAGGRWEEDVAKAASQVVQRYLAGCHLVLAAPRPSRALPHLISPKEKIFPGNNEVPYFWREVWGASKATCRAFLLDLTTCGTDTAARVLSWSGLWLQPDTRVVMAGGRKDVSELFRHAALRNTPHLLYITPYSGRRTQGHLASVGSTACVCIAGACTVRYGKPDHVYFSGGICVTAYLRTPKCLKILVCMWLLVYLILSTAYSSSLISHLVVKDKSSVINNMEQLAERGEKEGWEWGIPGPRMTGAYETFFVTSPTPAIIKVHKALKITDTDEAMKRVLEGGFSYIDNYYFIQTLVSTFYTDDSGYTPVHISTTHYPLFAGNGWGFRYLDPAPGAPFRQRFSSAIQQFIDSGLITYWMNDVVRTHTREERRASKEKGTQLQLTFTETSDGQVALGLSHLQGAFYALFLGQGAACLSFLCERLSRLR
;
A
#
# COMPACT_ATOMS: atom_id res chain seq x y z
N MET A 1 -23.72 15.35 -29.78
CA MET A 1 -23.16 15.56 -28.43
C MET A 1 -21.82 14.82 -28.36
N GLU A 2 -20.72 15.52 -28.64
CA GLU A 2 -19.36 14.95 -28.60
C GLU A 2 -18.89 14.80 -27.15
N ARG A 3 -18.46 13.59 -26.76
CA ARG A 3 -17.82 13.34 -25.46
C ARG A 3 -16.32 13.63 -25.59
N HIS A 4 -15.85 14.58 -24.80
CA HIS A 4 -14.42 14.80 -24.58
C HIS A 4 -13.76 13.54 -24.01
N SER A 5 -12.76 13.04 -24.73
CA SER A 5 -11.79 12.04 -24.29
C SER A 5 -11.01 12.58 -23.08
N HIS A 6 -11.15 11.95 -21.91
CA HIS A 6 -10.29 12.22 -20.76
C HIS A 6 -8.91 11.59 -21.00
N ASN A 7 -7.87 12.43 -20.94
CA ASN A 7 -6.47 12.03 -20.95
C ASN A 7 -6.20 10.95 -19.89
N LYS A 8 -5.45 9.92 -20.28
CA LYS A 8 -4.98 8.83 -19.42
C LYS A 8 -4.15 9.40 -18.27
N THR A 9 -4.70 9.36 -17.06
CA THR A 9 -3.96 9.64 -15.80
C THR A 9 -2.88 8.59 -15.59
N GLY A 10 -1.72 9.00 -15.10
CA GLY A 10 -0.59 8.10 -14.84
C GLY A 10 -0.86 7.09 -13.69
N PRO A 11 -0.13 5.98 -13.62
CA PRO A 11 -0.36 4.93 -12.61
C PRO A 11 -0.20 5.42 -11.15
N ALA A 12 0.69 6.38 -10.90
CA ALA A 12 0.83 7.02 -9.58
C ALA A 12 -0.40 7.86 -9.20
N GLU A 13 -1.05 8.51 -10.18
CA GLU A 13 -2.29 9.24 -9.95
C GLU A 13 -3.47 8.29 -9.72
N GLN A 14 -3.54 7.18 -10.45
CA GLN A 14 -4.56 6.15 -10.21
C GLN A 14 -4.44 5.57 -8.79
N GLN A 15 -3.24 5.29 -8.30
CA GLN A 15 -3.03 4.82 -6.93
C GLN A 15 -3.42 5.87 -5.87
N LEU A 16 -3.05 7.14 -6.07
CA LEU A 16 -3.45 8.23 -5.16
C LEU A 16 -4.97 8.45 -5.16
N PHE A 17 -5.61 8.40 -6.33
CA PHE A 17 -7.06 8.48 -6.48
C PHE A 17 -7.76 7.32 -5.80
N THR A 18 -7.22 6.10 -5.92
CA THR A 18 -7.77 4.90 -5.28
C THR A 18 -7.67 5.03 -3.76
N TRP A 19 -6.53 5.50 -3.25
CA TRP A 19 -6.31 5.75 -1.82
C TRP A 19 -7.27 6.79 -1.23
N LEU A 20 -7.46 7.92 -1.92
CA LEU A 20 -8.37 8.99 -1.49
C LEU A 20 -9.86 8.61 -1.63
N TRP A 21 -10.19 7.80 -2.64
CA TRP A 21 -11.55 7.30 -2.86
C TRP A 21 -11.98 6.31 -1.77
N PHE A 22 -11.08 5.41 -1.35
CA PHE A 22 -11.32 4.52 -0.20
C PHE A 22 -11.43 5.26 1.14
N GLY A 23 -10.82 6.45 1.25
CA GLY A 23 -10.92 7.31 2.43
C GLY A 23 -12.09 8.29 2.45
N GLY A 24 -12.96 8.30 1.42
CA GLY A 24 -14.13 9.19 1.34
C GLY A 24 -13.81 10.68 1.21
N LEU A 25 -12.56 11.06 0.93
CA LEU A 25 -12.12 12.45 0.92
C LEU A 25 -11.98 12.99 -0.51
N SER A 26 -12.88 13.89 -0.88
CA SER A 26 -12.80 14.65 -2.14
C SER A 26 -11.79 15.79 -2.02
N PHE A 27 -10.91 15.94 -3.04
CA PHE A 27 -10.01 17.11 -3.15
C PHE A 27 -10.76 18.45 -3.06
N ARG A 28 -12.02 18.49 -3.51
CA ARG A 28 -12.85 19.70 -3.40
C ARG A 28 -13.22 20.01 -1.96
N THR A 29 -13.49 19.00 -1.13
CA THR A 29 -13.80 19.17 0.28
C THR A 29 -12.59 19.68 1.05
N ILE A 30 -11.41 19.10 0.81
CA ILE A 30 -10.15 19.54 1.44
C ILE A 30 -9.77 20.96 0.98
N ALA A 31 -9.95 21.26 -0.31
CA ALA A 31 -9.72 22.60 -0.84
C ALA A 31 -10.65 23.64 -0.21
N LYS A 32 -11.94 23.30 -0.02
CA LYS A 32 -12.93 24.15 0.63
C LYS A 32 -12.59 24.42 2.09
N GLU A 33 -12.22 23.39 2.85
CA GLU A 33 -11.83 23.50 4.27
C GLU A 33 -10.52 24.27 4.47
N THR A 34 -9.55 24.10 3.58
CA THR A 34 -8.23 24.73 3.72
C THR A 34 -8.13 26.12 3.08
N GLY A 35 -9.17 26.57 2.38
CA GLY A 35 -9.16 27.81 1.59
C GLY A 35 -8.11 27.82 0.47
N ARG A 36 -7.62 26.64 0.05
CA ARG A 36 -6.59 26.50 -0.98
C ARG A 36 -7.18 26.01 -2.29
N SER A 37 -6.51 26.35 -3.39
CA SER A 37 -6.94 25.84 -4.70
C SER A 37 -6.80 24.30 -4.76
N PRO A 38 -7.69 23.58 -5.47
CA PRO A 38 -7.60 22.12 -5.60
C PRO A 38 -6.27 21.63 -6.18
N SER A 39 -5.62 22.41 -7.05
CA SER A 39 -4.30 22.10 -7.59
C SER A 39 -3.20 22.22 -6.53
N THR A 40 -3.30 23.19 -5.63
CA THR A 40 -2.38 23.31 -4.48
C THR A 40 -2.50 22.12 -3.54
N VAL A 41 -3.72 21.71 -3.20
CA VAL A 41 -3.97 20.52 -2.35
C VAL A 41 -3.43 19.25 -3.02
N ARG A 42 -3.67 19.09 -4.32
CA ARG A 42 -3.13 17.99 -5.14
C ARG A 42 -1.60 17.94 -5.10
N ASN A 43 -0.92 19.08 -5.28
CA ASN A 43 0.54 19.13 -5.28
C ASN A 43 1.15 18.82 -3.90
N VAL A 44 0.51 19.27 -2.81
CA VAL A 44 0.93 18.95 -1.45
C VAL A 44 0.76 17.46 -1.15
N MET A 45 -0.37 16.86 -1.54
CA MET A 45 -0.64 15.42 -1.37
C MET A 45 0.32 14.56 -2.19
N LEU A 46 0.62 14.96 -3.44
CA LEU A 46 1.62 14.30 -4.26
C LEU A 46 3.01 14.39 -3.62
N MET A 47 3.41 15.55 -3.10
CA MET A 47 4.69 15.68 -2.38
C MET A 47 4.78 14.75 -1.16
N LEU A 48 3.71 14.65 -0.38
CA LEU A 48 3.66 13.75 0.77
C LEU A 48 3.74 12.27 0.35
N ALA A 49 2.99 11.89 -0.70
CA ALA A 49 3.02 10.53 -1.25
C ALA A 49 4.41 10.15 -1.80
N TRP A 50 5.06 11.07 -2.51
CA TRP A 50 6.44 10.92 -2.99
C TRP A 50 7.44 10.86 -1.85
N ALA A 51 7.29 11.67 -0.79
CA ALA A 51 8.14 11.60 0.39
C ALA A 51 8.02 10.24 1.10
N THR A 52 6.80 9.71 1.25
CA THR A 52 6.60 8.36 1.81
C THR A 52 7.16 7.26 0.91
N HIS A 53 7.00 7.35 -0.41
CA HIS A 53 7.55 6.37 -1.34
C HIS A 53 9.08 6.44 -1.41
N ALA A 54 9.68 7.63 -1.35
CA ALA A 54 11.13 7.79 -1.28
C ALA A 54 11.70 7.14 -0.02
N VAL A 55 11.03 7.28 1.13
CA VAL A 55 11.41 6.60 2.38
C VAL A 55 11.30 5.08 2.24
N ILE A 56 10.27 4.56 1.57
CA ILE A 56 10.07 3.11 1.36
C ILE A 56 11.06 2.55 0.32
N LEU A 57 11.27 3.21 -0.83
CA LEU A 57 12.20 2.76 -1.88
C LEU A 57 13.66 2.81 -1.41
N CYS A 58 14.05 3.81 -0.63
CA CYS A 58 15.37 3.83 0.02
C CYS A 58 15.55 2.67 1.02
N SER A 59 14.47 2.03 1.47
CA SER A 59 14.51 0.87 2.37
C SER A 59 14.55 -0.48 1.63
N VAL A 60 14.26 -0.54 0.32
CA VAL A 60 14.05 -1.80 -0.44
C VAL A 60 15.16 -2.09 -1.48
N VAL A 61 16.07 -1.15 -1.78
CA VAL A 61 17.21 -1.43 -2.68
C VAL A 61 18.29 -2.26 -1.95
N ARG A 62 18.36 -3.55 -2.31
CA ARG A 62 19.38 -4.55 -1.97
C ARG A 62 20.79 -3.98 -1.82
N VAL A 63 21.40 -4.17 -0.64
CA VAL A 63 22.86 -4.22 -0.46
C VAL A 63 23.28 -5.69 -0.47
N ASN A 64 24.16 -6.03 -1.41
CA ASN A 64 24.88 -7.31 -1.43
C ASN A 64 25.65 -7.49 -0.13
N ARG A 65 25.44 -8.63 0.55
CA ARG A 65 26.22 -9.05 1.72
C ARG A 65 27.69 -9.22 1.32
N ALA A 66 28.56 -8.31 1.76
CA ALA A 66 29.96 -8.61 2.04
C ALA A 66 30.13 -8.65 3.56
N GLY A 67 30.59 -9.78 4.09
CA GLY A 67 30.66 -10.06 5.51
C GLY A 67 31.59 -9.11 6.26
N ALA A 68 31.13 -8.62 7.42
CA ALA A 68 32.01 -8.02 8.41
C ALA A 68 32.80 -9.15 9.11
N VAL A 69 34.11 -9.18 8.90
CA VAL A 69 35.03 -10.08 9.62
C VAL A 69 35.73 -9.25 10.69
N GLY A 70 35.44 -9.53 11.95
CA GLY A 70 36.21 -9.00 13.07
C GLY A 70 37.56 -9.72 13.15
N LEU A 71 38.66 -8.97 13.07
CA LEU A 71 40.00 -9.47 13.31
C LEU A 71 40.32 -9.38 14.80
N GLY A 72 40.39 -10.52 15.48
CA GLY A 72 41.04 -10.61 16.78
C GLY A 72 42.55 -10.51 16.59
N VAL A 73 43.14 -9.36 16.94
CA VAL A 73 44.60 -9.22 17.05
C VAL A 73 44.99 -9.64 18.48
N GLY A 74 45.94 -10.56 18.60
CA GLY A 74 46.36 -11.16 19.88
C GLY A 74 46.89 -10.15 20.90
N GLN A 75 46.78 -10.51 22.18
CA GLN A 75 47.25 -9.73 23.33
C GLN A 75 48.69 -9.24 23.15
N VAL A 76 48.90 -7.93 23.39
CA VAL A 76 50.23 -7.35 23.58
C VAL A 76 50.28 -6.70 24.96
N VAL A 77 51.37 -6.94 25.69
CA VAL A 77 51.57 -6.52 27.08
C VAL A 77 52.30 -5.17 27.10
N ASP A 78 51.73 -4.23 27.86
CA ASP A 78 52.13 -2.84 27.97
C ASP A 78 53.41 -2.70 28.83
N ALA A 79 54.53 -2.31 28.21
CA ALA A 79 55.74 -1.87 28.89
C ALA A 79 56.31 -0.64 28.15
N GLY A 80 56.59 0.43 28.89
CA GLY A 80 56.82 1.80 28.41
C GLY A 80 57.61 1.94 27.11
N GLY A 81 57.07 2.76 26.20
CA GLY A 81 57.72 3.18 24.95
C GLY A 81 57.46 2.31 23.71
N ARG A 82 56.83 1.14 23.85
CA ARG A 82 56.64 0.19 22.72
C ARG A 82 55.37 0.34 21.89
N TRP A 83 54.51 1.31 22.20
CA TRP A 83 53.24 1.46 21.46
C TRP A 83 53.45 1.76 19.97
N GLU A 84 54.58 2.38 19.58
CA GLU A 84 54.95 2.56 18.18
C GLU A 84 55.16 1.23 17.45
N GLU A 85 55.79 0.25 18.11
CA GLU A 85 55.98 -1.10 17.59
C GLU A 85 54.65 -1.83 17.43
N ASP A 86 53.72 -1.65 18.36
CA ASP A 86 52.40 -2.29 18.31
C ASP A 86 51.52 -1.71 17.20
N VAL A 87 51.54 -0.38 17.04
CA VAL A 87 50.84 0.30 15.95
C VAL A 87 51.43 -0.11 14.61
N ALA A 88 52.76 -0.21 14.49
CA ALA A 88 53.40 -0.70 13.27
C ALA A 88 53.10 -2.17 12.98
N LYS A 89 53.08 -3.03 14.01
CA LYS A 89 52.70 -4.44 13.87
C LYS A 89 51.25 -4.58 13.41
N ALA A 90 50.33 -3.79 13.98
CA ALA A 90 48.94 -3.77 13.56
C ALA A 90 48.78 -3.24 12.12
N ALA A 91 49.47 -2.14 11.77
CA ALA A 91 49.50 -1.63 10.41
C ALA A 91 50.07 -2.69 9.43
N SER A 92 51.04 -3.48 9.86
CA SER A 92 51.68 -4.53 9.04
C SER A 92 50.71 -5.64 8.71
N GLN A 93 49.95 -6.09 9.72
CA GLN A 93 48.91 -7.09 9.52
C GLN A 93 47.81 -6.58 8.58
N VAL A 94 47.44 -5.30 8.67
CA VAL A 94 46.47 -4.70 7.75
C VAL A 94 47.03 -4.65 6.33
N VAL A 95 48.26 -4.18 6.15
CA VAL A 95 48.92 -4.10 4.85
C VAL A 95 49.02 -5.48 4.20
N GLN A 96 49.56 -6.46 4.93
CA GLN A 96 49.76 -7.82 4.45
C GLN A 96 48.43 -8.53 4.11
N ARG A 97 47.36 -8.27 4.87
CA ARG A 97 46.10 -9.00 4.70
C ARG A 97 45.13 -8.34 3.74
N TYR A 98 45.08 -7.00 3.72
CA TYR A 98 44.07 -6.25 2.97
C TYR A 98 44.61 -5.41 1.83
N LEU A 99 45.91 -5.15 1.83
CA LEU A 99 46.58 -4.34 0.81
C LEU A 99 47.61 -5.14 0.01
N ALA A 100 47.65 -6.47 0.18
CA ALA A 100 48.46 -7.35 -0.65
C ALA A 100 48.11 -7.17 -2.14
N GLY A 101 49.09 -6.74 -2.93
CA GLY A 101 48.94 -6.46 -4.36
C GLY A 101 48.51 -5.02 -4.71
N CYS A 102 48.28 -4.15 -3.72
CA CYS A 102 48.11 -2.72 -3.96
C CYS A 102 49.47 -2.03 -4.09
N HIS A 103 49.56 -1.01 -4.94
CA HIS A 103 50.69 -0.10 -4.93
C HIS A 103 50.63 0.76 -3.67
N LEU A 104 51.45 0.39 -2.69
CA LEU A 104 51.50 1.05 -1.39
C LEU A 104 52.40 2.29 -1.45
N VAL A 105 51.82 3.42 -1.08
CA VAL A 105 52.52 4.69 -0.92
C VAL A 105 52.56 4.99 0.57
N LEU A 106 53.76 4.94 1.13
CA LEU A 106 53.99 5.26 2.52
C LEU A 106 54.41 6.71 2.67
N ALA A 107 53.71 7.44 3.53
CA ALA A 107 54.08 8.79 3.94
C ALA A 107 54.40 8.81 5.44
N ALA A 108 55.67 9.06 5.76
CA ALA A 108 56.17 9.17 7.12
C ALA A 108 56.92 10.50 7.26
N PRO A 109 56.27 11.57 7.75
CA PRO A 109 56.84 12.92 7.68
C PRO A 109 58.14 13.09 8.47
N ARG A 110 58.38 12.20 9.45
CA ARG A 110 59.64 12.05 10.16
C ARG A 110 60.07 10.57 10.13
N PRO A 111 61.38 10.27 10.17
CA PRO A 111 61.86 8.90 10.25
C PRO A 111 61.28 8.21 11.48
N SER A 112 60.48 7.17 11.25
CA SER A 112 59.88 6.33 12.28
C SER A 112 60.71 5.08 12.46
N ARG A 113 60.97 4.69 13.72
CA ARG A 113 61.68 3.44 14.02
C ARG A 113 60.84 2.19 13.72
N ALA A 114 59.53 2.35 13.64
CA ALA A 114 58.59 1.25 13.53
C ALA A 114 58.31 0.84 12.06
N LEU A 115 58.57 1.76 11.12
CA LEU A 115 58.29 1.60 9.69
C LEU A 115 59.25 0.72 8.86
N PRO A 116 60.55 0.62 9.17
CA PRO A 116 61.45 -0.26 8.41
C PRO A 116 61.02 -1.73 8.41
N HIS A 117 60.24 -2.16 9.39
CA HIS A 117 59.72 -3.52 9.51
C HIS A 117 58.45 -3.78 8.68
N LEU A 118 57.84 -2.74 8.09
CA LEU A 118 56.60 -2.82 7.34
C LEU A 118 56.80 -3.13 5.84
N ILE A 119 58.04 -3.01 5.34
CA ILE A 119 58.32 -2.83 3.93
C ILE A 119 59.32 -3.88 3.42
N SER A 120 58.98 -4.52 2.29
CA SER A 120 59.94 -5.25 1.44
C SER A 120 60.74 -4.24 0.59
N PRO A 121 62.04 -4.44 0.28
CA PRO A 121 62.99 -3.44 -0.26
C PRO A 121 62.64 -2.73 -1.59
N LYS A 122 61.42 -2.88 -2.13
CA LYS A 122 60.94 -2.20 -3.35
C LYS A 122 60.15 -0.92 -3.11
N GLU A 123 59.92 -0.50 -1.87
CA GLU A 123 59.12 0.70 -1.58
C GLU A 123 60.00 1.89 -1.14
N LYS A 124 59.67 3.09 -1.65
CA LYS A 124 60.40 4.32 -1.33
C LYS A 124 59.81 4.97 -0.07
N ILE A 125 60.64 5.24 0.93
CA ILE A 125 60.30 6.00 2.13
C ILE A 125 60.61 7.48 1.87
N PHE A 126 59.67 8.38 2.17
CA PHE A 126 59.83 9.81 1.87
C PHE A 126 59.94 10.67 3.13
N PRO A 127 61.08 11.34 3.37
CA PRO A 127 61.21 12.32 4.44
C PRO A 127 60.46 13.60 4.08
N GLY A 128 59.64 14.11 5.00
CA GLY A 128 58.78 15.29 4.81
C GLY A 128 59.53 16.62 4.88
N ASN A 129 60.53 16.85 4.02
CA ASN A 129 61.16 18.16 3.86
C ASN A 129 60.41 19.03 2.82
N ASN A 130 60.49 20.35 2.97
CA ASN A 130 59.62 21.38 2.37
C ASN A 130 59.65 21.54 0.81
N GLU A 131 60.30 20.66 0.05
CA GLU A 131 60.61 20.91 -1.37
C GLU A 131 59.87 20.02 -2.39
N VAL A 132 58.61 19.61 -2.15
CA VAL A 132 58.04 18.54 -2.99
C VAL A 132 56.55 18.65 -3.40
N PRO A 133 56.19 19.50 -4.39
CA PRO A 133 54.93 19.40 -5.13
C PRO A 133 54.99 18.50 -6.38
N TYR A 134 56.13 18.46 -7.08
CA TYR A 134 56.22 17.80 -8.40
C TYR A 134 56.32 16.27 -8.33
N PHE A 135 56.75 15.73 -7.20
CA PHE A 135 57.05 14.31 -7.04
C PHE A 135 55.81 13.41 -6.91
N TRP A 136 54.72 13.92 -6.33
CA TRP A 136 53.50 13.13 -6.15
C TRP A 136 52.87 12.71 -7.49
N ARG A 137 53.08 13.50 -8.56
CA ARG A 137 52.70 13.09 -9.92
C ARG A 137 53.40 11.81 -10.37
N GLU A 138 54.66 11.62 -10.01
CA GLU A 138 55.42 10.44 -10.40
C GLU A 138 54.98 9.21 -9.59
N VAL A 139 54.74 9.40 -8.29
CA VAL A 139 54.27 8.35 -7.36
C VAL A 139 52.92 7.77 -7.76
N TRP A 140 52.00 8.61 -8.23
CA TRP A 140 50.69 8.15 -8.72
C TRP A 140 50.68 7.82 -10.22
N GLY A 141 51.69 8.27 -10.99
CA GLY A 141 51.74 8.11 -12.44
C GLY A 141 52.35 6.79 -12.93
N ALA A 142 53.29 6.21 -12.18
CA ALA A 142 54.14 5.13 -12.68
C ALA A 142 53.54 3.71 -12.59
N SER A 143 52.44 3.52 -11.87
CA SER A 143 51.94 2.19 -11.51
C SER A 143 50.74 1.75 -12.35
N LYS A 144 50.91 0.63 -13.10
CA LYS A 144 49.81 -0.13 -13.73
C LYS A 144 48.96 -0.92 -12.72
N ALA A 145 49.18 -0.75 -11.41
CA ALA A 145 48.43 -1.48 -10.40
C ALA A 145 46.96 -1.04 -10.37
N THR A 146 46.07 -2.02 -10.35
CA THR A 146 44.61 -1.83 -10.25
C THR A 146 44.17 -1.41 -8.84
N CYS A 147 45.01 -1.61 -7.82
CA CYS A 147 44.77 -1.16 -6.46
C CYS A 147 45.88 -0.21 -5.97
N ARG A 148 45.49 0.87 -5.29
CA ARG A 148 46.40 1.85 -4.68
C ARG A 148 46.06 2.00 -3.21
N ALA A 149 47.10 2.08 -2.39
CA ALA A 149 46.95 2.29 -0.96
C ALA A 149 47.88 3.40 -0.50
N PHE A 150 47.39 4.24 0.40
CA PHE A 150 48.15 5.32 1.02
C PHE A 150 48.20 5.09 2.52
N LEU A 151 49.39 4.81 3.05
CA LEU A 151 49.62 4.62 4.48
C LEU A 151 50.27 5.89 5.03
N LEU A 152 49.56 6.59 5.92
CA LEU A 152 50.04 7.79 6.61
C LEU A 152 50.39 7.46 8.05
N ASP A 153 51.68 7.56 8.39
CA ASP A 153 52.16 7.37 9.74
C ASP A 153 52.07 8.68 10.54
N LEU A 154 51.16 8.67 11.52
CA LEU A 154 50.89 9.76 12.46
C LEU A 154 51.63 9.57 13.80
N THR A 155 52.40 8.49 13.98
CA THR A 155 53.14 8.24 15.24
C THR A 155 54.19 9.33 15.51
N THR A 156 54.85 9.81 14.45
CA THR A 156 55.99 10.74 14.55
C THR A 156 55.68 12.19 14.18
N CYS A 157 54.46 12.50 13.71
CA CYS A 157 54.11 13.83 13.21
C CYS A 157 52.87 14.45 13.91
N GLY A 158 52.79 15.78 13.89
CA GLY A 158 51.60 16.52 14.35
C GLY A 158 50.52 16.58 13.26
N THR A 159 49.29 16.91 13.65
CA THR A 159 48.14 17.06 12.74
C THR A 159 48.40 18.06 11.62
N ASP A 160 49.08 19.18 11.89
CA ASP A 160 49.42 20.18 10.86
C ASP A 160 50.37 19.65 9.79
N THR A 161 51.33 18.81 10.19
CA THR A 161 52.26 18.17 9.26
C THR A 161 51.55 17.10 8.44
N ALA A 162 50.68 16.31 9.07
CA ALA A 162 49.84 15.33 8.39
C ALA A 162 48.86 15.99 7.39
N ALA A 163 48.25 17.10 7.77
CA ALA A 163 47.36 17.88 6.90
C ALA A 163 48.11 18.42 5.68
N ARG A 164 49.34 18.95 5.85
CA ARG A 164 50.20 19.36 4.74
C ARG A 164 50.53 18.20 3.80
N VAL A 165 50.88 17.04 4.34
CA VAL A 165 51.12 15.84 3.53
C VAL A 165 49.86 15.40 2.77
N LEU A 166 48.68 15.44 3.40
CA LEU A 166 47.42 15.16 2.72
C LEU A 166 47.10 16.19 1.62
N SER A 167 47.44 17.46 1.83
CA SER A 167 47.24 18.51 0.81
C SER A 167 48.13 18.31 -0.41
N TRP A 168 49.36 17.83 -0.21
CA TRP A 168 50.33 17.60 -1.28
C TRP A 168 50.19 16.24 -1.95
N SER A 169 49.65 15.25 -1.25
CA SER A 169 49.52 13.88 -1.78
C SER A 169 48.60 13.79 -2.99
N GLY A 170 47.69 14.74 -3.21
CA GLY A 170 46.76 14.69 -4.34
C GLY A 170 45.73 13.54 -4.27
N LEU A 171 45.51 12.96 -3.08
CA LEU A 171 44.56 11.84 -2.87
C LEU A 171 43.16 12.09 -3.41
N TRP A 172 42.70 13.35 -3.41
CA TRP A 172 41.38 13.72 -3.93
C TRP A 172 41.24 13.47 -5.45
N LEU A 173 42.34 13.33 -6.19
CA LEU A 173 42.34 12.95 -7.60
C LEU A 173 42.30 11.43 -7.81
N GLN A 174 42.39 10.64 -6.73
CA GLN A 174 42.55 9.19 -6.78
C GLN A 174 41.44 8.49 -5.99
N PRO A 175 40.19 8.48 -6.51
CA PRO A 175 39.03 8.02 -5.78
C PRO A 175 39.11 6.55 -5.36
N ASP A 176 39.89 5.72 -6.02
CA ASP A 176 40.01 4.29 -5.67
C ASP A 176 41.11 3.99 -4.64
N THR A 177 41.78 5.03 -4.11
CA THR A 177 42.88 4.83 -3.15
C THR A 177 42.34 4.52 -1.77
N ARG A 178 42.80 3.41 -1.18
CA ARG A 178 42.52 3.05 0.21
C ARG A 178 43.48 3.79 1.13
N VAL A 179 42.96 4.51 2.12
CA VAL A 179 43.79 5.28 3.04
C VAL A 179 43.84 4.58 4.39
N VAL A 180 45.03 4.31 4.89
CA VAL A 180 45.28 3.81 6.24
C VAL A 180 46.05 4.88 7.00
N MET A 181 45.56 5.28 8.15
CA MET A 181 46.22 6.21 9.06
C MET A 181 46.57 5.47 10.34
N ALA A 182 47.81 5.59 10.82
CA ALA A 182 48.26 4.88 12.01
C ALA A 182 48.91 5.86 13.01
N GLY A 183 48.40 5.95 14.24
CA GLY A 183 49.00 6.78 15.30
C GLY A 183 48.03 7.15 16.42
N GLY A 184 48.54 7.65 17.56
CA GLY A 184 47.78 7.77 18.82
C GLY A 184 47.34 9.17 19.25
N ARG A 185 47.05 10.09 18.33
CA ARG A 185 46.68 11.47 18.69
C ARG A 185 45.17 11.68 18.78
N LYS A 186 44.76 12.57 19.70
CA LYS A 186 43.34 12.93 19.94
C LYS A 186 42.75 13.83 18.85
N ASP A 187 43.59 14.50 18.08
CA ASP A 187 43.17 15.55 17.14
C ASP A 187 42.94 15.01 15.71
N VAL A 188 42.89 13.69 15.52
CA VAL A 188 42.73 13.05 14.20
C VAL A 188 41.36 13.34 13.58
N SER A 189 40.37 13.77 14.36
CA SER A 189 39.06 14.16 13.84
C SER A 189 39.11 15.32 12.83
N GLU A 190 40.10 16.20 12.92
CA GLU A 190 40.32 17.28 11.96
C GLU A 190 40.87 16.75 10.63
N LEU A 191 41.76 15.74 10.69
CA LEU A 191 42.30 15.08 9.49
C LEU A 191 41.22 14.36 8.69
N PHE A 192 40.21 13.79 9.35
CA PHE A 192 39.08 13.13 8.67
C PHE A 192 38.20 14.09 7.88
N ARG A 193 38.24 15.39 8.21
CA ARG A 193 37.52 16.45 7.48
C ARG A 193 38.38 17.09 6.39
N HIS A 194 39.62 16.66 6.23
CA HIS A 194 40.54 17.26 5.29
C HIS A 194 40.08 17.05 3.84
N ALA A 195 40.08 18.11 3.03
CA ALA A 195 39.54 18.10 1.67
C ALA A 195 40.20 17.06 0.74
N ALA A 196 41.43 16.65 1.05
CA ALA A 196 42.14 15.60 0.31
C ALA A 196 41.48 14.21 0.39
N LEU A 197 40.69 13.94 1.44
CA LEU A 197 40.03 12.65 1.67
C LEU A 197 38.60 12.59 1.12
N ARG A 198 38.08 13.69 0.53
CA ARG A 198 36.68 13.80 0.10
C ARG A 198 36.22 12.71 -0.87
N ASN A 199 37.17 12.15 -1.63
CA ASN A 199 36.94 11.12 -2.65
C ASN A 199 37.45 9.74 -2.21
N THR A 200 37.87 9.58 -0.95
CA THR A 200 38.40 8.31 -0.43
C THR A 200 37.25 7.43 0.10
N PRO A 201 36.92 6.29 -0.54
CA PRO A 201 35.80 5.44 -0.14
C PRO A 201 36.11 4.61 1.10
N HIS A 202 37.39 4.36 1.37
CA HIS A 202 37.84 3.52 2.46
C HIS A 202 38.97 4.19 3.23
N LEU A 203 38.66 4.58 4.46
CA LEU A 203 39.60 5.13 5.42
C LEU A 203 39.63 4.21 6.65
N LEU A 204 40.81 3.71 6.98
CA LEU A 204 41.05 2.93 8.20
C LEU A 204 41.98 3.71 9.12
N TYR A 205 41.58 3.92 10.36
CA TYR A 205 42.42 4.55 11.38
C TYR A 205 42.79 3.55 12.46
N ILE A 206 44.09 3.35 12.65
CA ILE A 206 44.69 2.47 13.66
C ILE A 206 45.24 3.34 14.78
N THR A 207 44.69 3.21 15.98
CA THR A 207 45.10 3.98 17.14
C THR A 207 45.42 3.06 18.32
N PRO A 208 46.51 3.30 19.06
CA PRO A 208 46.77 2.62 20.31
C PRO A 208 45.67 2.98 21.31
N TYR A 209 45.03 1.97 21.89
CA TYR A 209 43.98 2.16 22.89
C TYR A 209 44.59 2.66 24.20
N SER A 210 44.55 3.98 24.46
CA SER A 210 44.99 4.56 25.74
C SER A 210 43.89 4.44 26.81
N GLY A 211 43.47 3.21 27.13
CA GLY A 211 42.51 2.97 28.20
C GLY A 211 43.18 2.99 29.57
N ARG A 212 43.02 4.07 30.34
CA ARG A 212 43.27 4.02 31.79
C ARG A 212 42.24 3.08 32.43
N ARG A 213 42.71 1.88 32.82
CA ARG A 213 42.05 0.91 33.72
C ARG A 213 40.57 0.63 33.44
N THR A 214 40.30 -0.27 32.50
CA THR A 214 39.30 -1.35 32.64
C THR A 214 39.72 -2.48 31.70
N GLN A 215 39.90 -3.68 32.24
CA GLN A 215 40.28 -4.89 31.49
C GLN A 215 39.26 -5.16 30.38
N GLY A 216 39.70 -5.03 29.12
CA GLY A 216 38.90 -5.26 27.93
C GLY A 216 39.41 -4.42 26.77
N HIS A 217 40.38 -4.94 26.00
CA HIS A 217 40.98 -4.24 24.87
C HIS A 217 40.24 -4.57 23.57
N LEU A 218 39.70 -3.54 22.90
CA LEU A 218 39.06 -3.66 21.58
C LEU A 218 39.66 -2.60 20.65
N ALA A 219 40.11 -3.00 19.46
CA ALA A 219 40.45 -2.07 18.40
C ALA A 219 39.16 -1.45 17.83
N SER A 220 39.07 -0.11 17.86
CA SER A 220 37.94 0.64 17.29
C SER A 220 38.17 0.88 15.80
N VAL A 221 37.46 0.14 14.94
CA VAL A 221 37.36 0.46 13.51
C VAL A 221 36.22 1.47 13.33
N GLY A 222 36.55 2.75 13.19
CA GLY A 222 35.57 3.77 12.82
C GLY A 222 35.38 3.80 11.30
N SER A 223 34.27 3.28 10.79
CA SER A 223 33.80 3.62 9.45
C SER A 223 32.84 4.82 9.56
N THR A 224 33.22 5.95 9.00
CA THR A 224 32.28 7.07 8.79
C THR A 224 31.44 6.80 7.56
N ALA A 225 30.30 6.15 7.77
CA ALA A 225 29.12 6.28 6.94
C ALA A 225 27.89 6.28 7.87
N CYS A 226 27.54 7.46 8.38
CA CYS A 226 26.23 7.64 9.01
C CYS A 226 25.19 7.71 7.89
N VAL A 227 24.64 6.55 7.53
CA VAL A 227 23.35 6.45 6.83
C VAL A 227 22.42 5.75 7.80
N CYS A 228 21.62 6.55 8.52
CA CYS A 228 20.48 6.03 9.27
C CYS A 228 19.35 5.77 8.29
N ILE A 229 19.16 4.51 7.88
CA ILE A 229 17.94 4.05 7.20
C ILE A 229 17.36 2.89 8.01
N ALA A 230 16.03 2.90 8.11
CA ALA A 230 15.18 2.09 8.96
C ALA A 230 15.54 0.60 8.99
N GLY A 231 15.67 0.06 10.20
CA GLY A 231 15.84 -1.38 10.45
C GLY A 231 16.86 -1.66 11.54
N ALA A 232 16.39 -1.70 12.79
CA ALA A 232 17.10 -2.21 13.98
C ALA A 232 18.54 -1.68 14.21
N CYS A 233 18.65 -0.60 14.98
CA CYS A 233 19.87 -0.38 15.77
C CYS A 233 19.90 -1.39 16.92
N THR A 234 20.57 -2.53 16.73
CA THR A 234 21.05 -3.34 17.85
C THR A 234 22.32 -2.71 18.38
N VAL A 235 22.18 -1.90 19.44
CA VAL A 235 23.34 -1.52 20.24
C VAL A 235 23.74 -2.77 21.04
N ARG A 236 24.76 -3.48 20.56
CA ARG A 236 25.32 -4.67 21.20
C ARG A 236 26.16 -4.24 22.41
N TYR A 237 25.53 -3.92 23.53
CA TYR A 237 26.18 -4.04 24.83
C TYR A 237 26.19 -5.52 25.20
N GLY A 238 27.31 -6.02 25.73
CA GLY A 238 27.53 -7.45 25.97
C GLY A 238 26.58 -8.06 27.00
N LYS A 239 25.40 -8.49 26.54
CA LYS A 239 24.51 -9.58 27.00
C LYS A 239 23.16 -9.38 26.28
N PRO A 240 22.43 -10.45 25.90
CA PRO A 240 21.17 -10.32 25.19
C PRO A 240 20.05 -9.96 26.17
N ASP A 241 20.04 -8.71 26.65
CA ASP A 241 18.94 -8.22 27.46
C ASP A 241 17.80 -7.78 26.53
N HIS A 242 16.82 -8.67 26.44
CA HIS A 242 15.45 -8.55 25.95
C HIS A 242 15.04 -7.28 25.19
N VAL A 243 14.75 -7.44 23.88
CA VAL A 243 13.98 -6.48 23.10
C VAL A 243 12.49 -6.66 23.43
N TYR A 244 12.03 -6.08 24.53
CA TYR A 244 10.60 -5.88 24.75
C TYR A 244 10.16 -4.61 23.99
N PHE A 245 9.88 -4.75 22.71
CA PHE A 245 9.07 -3.74 22.01
C PHE A 245 7.62 -3.91 22.49
N SER A 246 7.24 -3.20 23.55
CA SER A 246 5.86 -3.23 24.01
C SER A 246 4.97 -2.57 22.94
N GLY A 247 4.05 -3.35 22.37
CA GLY A 247 2.96 -2.84 21.53
C GLY A 247 2.02 -1.87 22.27
N GLY A 248 2.18 -1.70 23.59
CA GLY A 248 1.68 -0.54 24.32
C GLY A 248 2.75 0.54 24.35
N ILE A 249 2.58 1.60 23.57
CA ILE A 249 3.37 2.82 23.73
C ILE A 249 2.98 3.41 25.09
N CYS A 250 3.78 3.09 26.10
CA CYS A 250 3.64 3.64 27.43
C CYS A 250 4.00 5.14 27.32
N VAL A 251 2.96 5.97 27.23
CA VAL A 251 3.03 7.45 27.15
C VAL A 251 3.87 8.05 28.30
N THR A 252 4.11 7.30 29.37
CA THR A 252 4.83 7.73 30.57
C THR A 252 6.37 7.61 30.49
N ALA A 253 6.96 6.96 29.48
CA ALA A 253 8.44 6.84 29.36
C ALA A 253 9.12 7.97 28.54
N TYR A 254 8.40 9.05 28.22
CA TYR A 254 8.82 10.05 27.23
C TYR A 254 9.88 11.07 27.70
N LEU A 255 10.32 11.02 28.96
CA LEU A 255 11.04 12.14 29.58
C LEU A 255 12.56 12.14 29.40
N ARG A 256 13.20 11.08 28.86
CA ARG A 256 14.67 11.02 28.77
C ARG A 256 15.26 10.47 27.46
N THR A 257 14.54 10.60 26.36
CA THR A 257 15.03 10.15 25.05
C THR A 257 15.78 11.27 24.30
N PRO A 258 16.84 10.94 23.54
CA PRO A 258 17.54 11.90 22.68
C PRO A 258 16.57 12.55 21.68
N LYS A 259 16.81 13.82 21.30
CA LYS A 259 15.89 14.63 20.47
C LYS A 259 15.43 13.91 19.19
N CYS A 260 16.32 13.16 18.53
CA CYS A 260 15.99 12.40 17.32
C CYS A 260 14.98 11.28 17.56
N LEU A 261 15.06 10.59 18.71
CA LEU A 261 14.13 9.51 19.04
C LEU A 261 12.72 10.06 19.29
N LYS A 262 12.60 11.24 19.90
CA LYS A 262 11.30 11.90 20.10
C LYS A 262 10.59 12.18 18.77
N ILE A 263 11.32 12.69 17.77
CA ILE A 263 10.78 12.96 16.43
C ILE A 263 10.31 11.66 15.77
N LEU A 264 11.11 10.59 15.86
CA LEU A 264 10.76 9.29 15.29
C LEU A 264 9.50 8.70 15.94
N VAL A 265 9.37 8.77 17.26
CA VAL A 265 8.18 8.28 17.96
C VAL A 265 6.96 9.15 17.64
N CYS A 266 7.10 10.48 17.56
CA CYS A 266 6.01 11.36 17.12
C CYS A 266 5.54 11.02 15.69
N MET A 267 6.47 10.75 14.77
CA MET A 267 6.11 10.36 13.41
C MET A 267 5.43 8.99 13.38
N TRP A 268 5.91 8.03 14.18
CA TRP A 268 5.27 6.72 14.30
C TRP A 268 3.84 6.81 14.86
N LEU A 269 3.63 7.64 15.89
CA LEU A 269 2.31 7.91 16.45
C LEU A 269 1.37 8.54 15.42
N LEU A 270 1.89 9.47 14.60
CA LEU A 270 1.11 10.06 13.52
C LEU A 270 0.69 9.02 12.47
N VAL A 271 1.61 8.13 12.07
CA VAL A 271 1.30 7.02 11.15
C VAL A 271 0.24 6.09 11.74
N TYR A 272 0.39 5.72 13.02
CA TYR A 272 -0.59 4.87 13.70
C TYR A 272 -1.97 5.54 13.79
N LEU A 273 -2.02 6.84 14.08
CA LEU A 273 -3.25 7.62 14.08
C LEU A 273 -3.93 7.60 12.70
N ILE A 274 -3.18 7.83 11.63
CA ILE A 274 -3.73 7.79 10.26
C ILE A 274 -4.24 6.39 9.90
N LEU A 275 -3.47 5.34 10.22
CA LEU A 275 -3.89 3.96 9.92
C LEU A 275 -5.13 3.55 10.74
N SER A 276 -5.19 3.88 12.02
CA SER A 276 -6.33 3.55 12.89
C SER A 276 -7.61 4.27 12.47
N THR A 277 -7.52 5.54 12.07
CA THR A 277 -8.66 6.33 11.58
C THR A 277 -9.14 5.83 10.21
N ALA A 278 -8.23 5.51 9.29
CA ALA A 278 -8.58 4.95 7.98
C ALA A 278 -9.24 3.57 8.12
N TYR A 279 -8.69 2.70 8.98
CA TYR A 279 -9.27 1.38 9.25
C TYR A 279 -10.66 1.50 9.87
N SER A 280 -10.83 2.36 10.88
CA SER A 280 -12.13 2.56 11.53
C SER A 280 -13.18 3.08 10.54
N SER A 281 -12.79 3.99 9.65
CA SER A 281 -13.68 4.54 8.62
C SER A 281 -14.12 3.48 7.61
N SER A 282 -13.18 2.65 7.14
CA SER A 282 -13.48 1.54 6.24
C SER A 282 -14.36 0.49 6.93
N LEU A 283 -14.08 0.16 8.19
CA LEU A 283 -14.89 -0.77 8.98
C LEU A 283 -16.33 -0.25 9.14
N ILE A 284 -16.51 1.03 9.47
CA ILE A 284 -17.85 1.63 9.55
C ILE A 284 -18.56 1.54 8.19
N SER A 285 -17.87 1.81 7.08
CA SER A 285 -18.49 1.70 5.75
C SER A 285 -18.95 0.27 5.43
N HIS A 286 -18.18 -0.74 5.80
CA HIS A 286 -18.54 -2.14 5.63
C HIS A 286 -19.66 -2.59 6.56
N LEU A 287 -19.75 -2.03 7.77
CA LEU A 287 -20.84 -2.33 8.70
C LEU A 287 -22.15 -1.65 8.29
N VAL A 288 -22.08 -0.50 7.61
CA VAL A 288 -23.25 0.23 7.11
C VAL A 288 -23.78 -0.40 5.82
N VAL A 289 -22.90 -0.83 4.92
CA VAL A 289 -23.30 -1.51 3.68
C VAL A 289 -23.32 -3.00 3.94
N LYS A 290 -24.47 -3.52 4.38
CA LYS A 290 -24.71 -4.97 4.32
C LYS A 290 -24.45 -5.44 2.89
N ASP A 291 -23.64 -6.50 2.76
CA ASP A 291 -23.43 -7.17 1.48
C ASP A 291 -24.80 -7.53 0.90
N LYS A 292 -25.20 -6.77 -0.12
CA LYS A 292 -26.43 -7.06 -0.86
C LYS A 292 -26.15 -8.34 -1.62
N SER A 293 -27.02 -9.34 -1.46
CA SER A 293 -26.99 -10.50 -2.33
C SER A 293 -27.01 -10.01 -3.78
N SER A 294 -26.26 -10.68 -4.66
CA SER A 294 -26.15 -10.23 -6.05
C SER A 294 -27.55 -10.11 -6.64
N VAL A 295 -27.81 -9.03 -7.36
CA VAL A 295 -29.17 -8.76 -7.84
C VAL A 295 -29.48 -9.69 -9.02
N ILE A 296 -30.66 -10.32 -9.04
CA ILE A 296 -31.10 -11.17 -10.15
C ILE A 296 -31.55 -10.27 -11.30
N ASN A 297 -30.81 -10.28 -12.39
CA ASN A 297 -31.06 -9.41 -13.55
C ASN A 297 -31.38 -10.16 -14.83
N ASN A 298 -31.32 -11.49 -14.85
CA ASN A 298 -31.63 -12.31 -16.01
C ASN A 298 -32.13 -13.71 -15.60
N MET A 299 -32.69 -14.44 -16.56
CA MET A 299 -33.28 -15.77 -16.36
C MET A 299 -32.22 -16.82 -16.03
N GLU A 300 -30.98 -16.64 -16.48
CA GLU A 300 -29.84 -17.50 -16.15
C GLU A 300 -29.52 -17.44 -14.66
N GLN A 301 -29.39 -16.23 -14.11
CA GLN A 301 -29.16 -16.00 -12.68
C GLN A 301 -30.35 -16.47 -11.84
N LEU A 302 -31.58 -16.27 -12.33
CA LEU A 302 -32.77 -16.78 -11.66
C LEU A 302 -32.76 -18.31 -11.58
N ALA A 303 -32.45 -18.98 -12.68
CA ALA A 303 -32.39 -20.44 -12.77
C ALA A 303 -31.22 -21.06 -11.98
N GLU A 304 -30.10 -20.35 -11.87
CA GLU A 304 -28.94 -20.74 -11.05
C GLU A 304 -29.26 -20.61 -9.56
N ARG A 305 -29.89 -19.51 -9.15
CA ARG A 305 -30.33 -19.31 -7.77
C ARG A 305 -31.43 -20.25 -7.34
N GLY A 306 -32.36 -20.58 -8.24
CA GLY A 306 -33.37 -21.60 -7.96
C GLY A 306 -32.78 -22.94 -7.56
N GLU A 307 -31.66 -23.32 -8.18
CA GLU A 307 -30.97 -24.58 -7.90
C GLU A 307 -30.09 -24.52 -6.65
N LYS A 308 -29.35 -23.42 -6.45
CA LYS A 308 -28.41 -23.29 -5.32
C LYS A 308 -29.06 -22.88 -4.01
N GLU A 309 -30.03 -21.98 -4.08
CA GLU A 309 -30.58 -21.27 -2.92
C GLU A 309 -32.06 -21.60 -2.69
N GLY A 310 -32.70 -22.40 -3.57
CA GLY A 310 -34.13 -22.70 -3.48
C GLY A 310 -35.02 -21.50 -3.84
N TRP A 311 -34.49 -20.54 -4.62
CA TRP A 311 -35.24 -19.37 -5.06
C TRP A 311 -36.41 -19.77 -5.95
N GLU A 312 -37.59 -19.20 -5.70
CA GLU A 312 -38.81 -19.54 -6.43
C GLU A 312 -39.28 -18.40 -7.34
N TRP A 313 -40.18 -18.72 -8.28
CA TRP A 313 -40.76 -17.71 -9.16
C TRP A 313 -42.16 -18.10 -9.63
N GLY A 314 -42.92 -17.10 -10.04
CA GLY A 314 -44.26 -17.30 -10.55
C GLY A 314 -44.79 -16.20 -11.45
N ILE A 315 -45.90 -16.51 -12.08
CA ILE A 315 -46.64 -15.65 -13.01
C ILE A 315 -48.10 -15.53 -12.55
N PRO A 316 -48.80 -14.45 -12.92
CA PRO A 316 -50.23 -14.32 -12.64
C PRO A 316 -51.05 -15.42 -13.34
N GLY A 317 -51.88 -16.12 -12.58
CA GLY A 317 -52.56 -17.35 -13.02
C GLY A 317 -53.37 -17.30 -14.32
N PRO A 318 -54.25 -16.31 -14.56
CA PRO A 318 -55.04 -16.28 -15.80
C PRO A 318 -54.21 -15.93 -17.05
N ARG A 319 -52.92 -15.60 -16.92
CA ARG A 319 -52.06 -15.12 -18.03
C ARG A 319 -51.08 -16.15 -18.56
N MET A 320 -51.05 -17.38 -18.04
CA MET A 320 -50.14 -18.40 -18.58
C MET A 320 -50.49 -18.80 -20.02
N THR A 321 -51.70 -18.55 -20.50
CA THR A 321 -52.11 -18.94 -21.85
C THR A 321 -51.53 -18.06 -22.95
N GLY A 322 -51.33 -18.63 -24.14
CA GLY A 322 -51.05 -17.88 -25.36
C GLY A 322 -49.58 -17.48 -25.50
N ALA A 323 -49.30 -16.18 -25.50
CA ALA A 323 -47.97 -15.66 -25.83
C ALA A 323 -46.90 -16.03 -24.79
N TYR A 324 -47.25 -16.09 -23.50
CA TYR A 324 -46.32 -16.46 -22.43
C TYR A 324 -45.89 -17.93 -22.54
N GLU A 325 -46.85 -18.85 -22.59
CA GLU A 325 -46.58 -20.28 -22.80
C GLU A 325 -45.78 -20.50 -24.08
N THR A 326 -46.17 -19.89 -25.20
CA THR A 326 -45.43 -19.99 -26.45
C THR A 326 -43.98 -19.51 -26.28
N PHE A 327 -43.76 -18.37 -25.62
CA PHE A 327 -42.42 -17.84 -25.37
C PHE A 327 -41.56 -18.82 -24.56
N PHE A 328 -42.10 -19.34 -23.47
CA PHE A 328 -41.36 -20.26 -22.60
C PHE A 328 -41.10 -21.62 -23.23
N VAL A 329 -42.05 -22.17 -23.98
CA VAL A 329 -41.95 -23.48 -24.64
C VAL A 329 -41.02 -23.42 -25.85
N THR A 330 -41.08 -22.35 -26.64
CA THR A 330 -40.29 -22.22 -27.88
C THR A 330 -38.93 -21.55 -27.69
N SER A 331 -38.62 -21.10 -26.47
CA SER A 331 -37.35 -20.43 -26.20
C SER A 331 -36.16 -21.36 -26.47
N PRO A 332 -35.12 -20.92 -27.20
CA PRO A 332 -33.90 -21.71 -27.41
C PRO A 332 -32.99 -21.73 -26.17
N THR A 333 -33.23 -20.84 -25.20
CA THR A 333 -32.34 -20.66 -24.04
C THR A 333 -32.66 -21.71 -22.96
N PRO A 334 -31.69 -22.55 -22.56
CA PRO A 334 -31.94 -23.61 -21.57
C PRO A 334 -32.37 -23.07 -20.20
N ALA A 335 -31.89 -21.87 -19.82
CA ALA A 335 -32.33 -21.20 -18.58
C ALA A 335 -33.83 -20.87 -18.60
N ILE A 336 -34.37 -20.39 -19.71
CA ILE A 336 -35.79 -20.04 -19.85
C ILE A 336 -36.66 -21.30 -19.79
N ILE A 337 -36.22 -22.39 -20.44
CA ILE A 337 -36.90 -23.69 -20.35
C ILE A 337 -36.89 -24.21 -18.90
N LYS A 338 -35.78 -24.03 -18.18
CA LYS A 338 -35.66 -24.43 -16.76
C LYS A 338 -36.59 -23.60 -15.88
N VAL A 339 -36.65 -22.28 -16.11
CA VAL A 339 -37.60 -21.37 -15.44
C VAL A 339 -39.04 -21.82 -15.70
N HIS A 340 -39.38 -22.15 -16.94
CA HIS A 340 -40.72 -22.61 -17.31
C HIS A 340 -41.15 -23.87 -16.55
N LYS A 341 -40.26 -24.86 -16.43
CA LYS A 341 -40.56 -26.14 -15.76
C LYS A 341 -40.91 -25.99 -14.28
N ALA A 342 -40.40 -24.95 -13.61
CA ALA A 342 -40.65 -24.70 -12.18
C ALA A 342 -41.53 -23.46 -11.94
N LEU A 343 -42.19 -22.97 -13.00
CA LEU A 343 -43.04 -21.78 -12.94
C LEU A 343 -44.28 -22.05 -12.09
N LYS A 344 -44.50 -21.25 -11.04
CA LYS A 344 -45.72 -21.33 -10.22
C LYS A 344 -46.78 -20.35 -10.72
N ILE A 345 -48.02 -20.79 -10.75
CA ILE A 345 -49.19 -19.93 -10.97
C ILE A 345 -49.59 -19.36 -9.61
N THR A 346 -49.57 -18.04 -9.47
CA THR A 346 -49.91 -17.34 -8.22
C THR A 346 -50.78 -16.12 -8.53
N ASP A 347 -51.59 -15.68 -7.57
CA ASP A 347 -52.25 -14.37 -7.67
C ASP A 347 -51.22 -13.23 -7.58
N THR A 348 -51.51 -12.06 -8.16
CA THR A 348 -50.59 -10.92 -8.14
C THR A 348 -50.30 -10.44 -6.72
N ASP A 349 -51.30 -10.38 -5.85
CA ASP A 349 -51.12 -9.88 -4.48
C ASP A 349 -50.32 -10.87 -3.64
N GLU A 350 -50.62 -12.17 -3.80
CA GLU A 350 -49.86 -13.25 -3.16
C GLU A 350 -48.41 -13.27 -3.65
N ALA A 351 -48.19 -13.18 -4.95
CA ALA A 351 -46.86 -13.16 -5.55
C ALA A 351 -46.02 -11.99 -5.00
N MET A 352 -46.59 -10.79 -4.98
CA MET A 352 -45.89 -9.62 -4.48
C MET A 352 -45.60 -9.71 -2.98
N LYS A 353 -46.53 -10.24 -2.17
CA LYS A 353 -46.28 -10.52 -0.75
C LYS A 353 -45.04 -11.40 -0.59
N ARG A 354 -44.92 -12.47 -1.39
CA ARG A 354 -43.77 -13.38 -1.39
C ARG A 354 -42.48 -12.71 -1.90
N VAL A 355 -42.57 -11.80 -2.87
CA VAL A 355 -41.43 -10.98 -3.30
C VAL A 355 -40.89 -10.13 -2.13
N LEU A 356 -41.79 -9.55 -1.32
CA LEU A 356 -41.40 -8.74 -0.16
C LEU A 356 -40.83 -9.58 0.98
N GLU A 357 -41.33 -10.80 1.18
CA GLU A 357 -40.76 -11.78 2.12
C GLU A 357 -39.36 -12.24 1.69
N GLY A 358 -39.04 -12.13 0.39
CA GLY A 358 -37.79 -12.55 -0.21
C GLY A 358 -37.81 -14.00 -0.68
N GLY A 359 -36.82 -14.39 -1.49
CA GLY A 359 -36.75 -15.76 -2.04
C GLY A 359 -37.72 -16.05 -3.19
N PHE A 360 -38.47 -15.05 -3.67
CA PHE A 360 -39.42 -15.19 -4.77
C PHE A 360 -39.22 -14.11 -5.84
N SER A 361 -39.39 -14.47 -7.11
CA SER A 361 -39.43 -13.53 -8.24
C SER A 361 -40.76 -13.57 -8.98
N TYR A 362 -41.35 -12.40 -9.17
CA TYR A 362 -42.56 -12.23 -9.96
C TYR A 362 -42.23 -11.90 -11.42
N ILE A 363 -42.77 -12.69 -12.35
CA ILE A 363 -42.51 -12.54 -13.79
C ILE A 363 -43.80 -12.08 -14.47
N ASP A 364 -43.76 -10.94 -15.15
CA ASP A 364 -44.86 -10.41 -15.97
C ASP A 364 -44.34 -9.32 -16.93
N ASN A 365 -45.26 -8.64 -17.62
CA ASN A 365 -44.97 -7.54 -18.52
C ASN A 365 -44.28 -6.39 -17.78
N TYR A 366 -43.19 -5.89 -18.37
CA TYR A 366 -42.38 -4.81 -17.80
C TYR A 366 -43.20 -3.60 -17.36
N TYR A 367 -44.07 -3.07 -18.22
CA TYR A 367 -44.85 -1.87 -17.91
C TYR A 367 -45.92 -2.14 -16.85
N PHE A 368 -46.45 -3.36 -16.80
CA PHE A 368 -47.37 -3.76 -15.74
C PHE A 368 -46.65 -3.81 -14.39
N ILE A 369 -45.48 -4.46 -14.30
CA ILE A 369 -44.67 -4.50 -13.07
C ILE A 369 -44.25 -3.08 -12.67
N GLN A 370 -43.78 -2.26 -13.61
CA GLN A 370 -43.38 -0.88 -13.33
C GLN A 370 -44.53 -0.06 -12.74
N THR A 371 -45.73 -0.22 -13.29
CA THR A 371 -46.95 0.45 -12.78
C THR A 371 -47.32 -0.07 -11.40
N LEU A 372 -47.35 -1.39 -11.22
CA LEU A 372 -47.67 -2.05 -9.96
C LEU A 372 -46.72 -1.59 -8.84
N VAL A 373 -45.41 -1.64 -9.09
CA VAL A 373 -44.37 -1.24 -8.15
C VAL A 373 -44.46 0.26 -7.83
N SER A 374 -44.55 1.11 -8.86
CA SER A 374 -44.62 2.57 -8.65
C SER A 374 -45.89 2.98 -7.91
N THR A 375 -47.01 2.28 -8.11
CA THR A 375 -48.30 2.62 -7.50
C THR A 375 -48.37 2.17 -6.06
N PHE A 376 -48.01 0.91 -5.77
CA PHE A 376 -48.30 0.29 -4.48
C PHE A 376 -47.07 0.06 -3.59
N TYR A 377 -45.86 0.01 -4.16
CA TYR A 377 -44.65 -0.40 -3.44
C TYR A 377 -43.55 0.67 -3.37
N THR A 378 -43.69 1.76 -4.12
CA THR A 378 -42.82 2.93 -3.98
C THR A 378 -43.47 3.93 -3.02
N ASP A 379 -42.73 4.40 -2.02
CA ASP A 379 -43.26 5.38 -1.07
C ASP A 379 -43.29 6.82 -1.64
N ASP A 380 -43.61 7.80 -0.79
CA ASP A 380 -43.57 9.22 -1.17
C ASP A 380 -42.13 9.78 -1.19
N SER A 381 -41.14 9.08 -0.60
CA SER A 381 -39.71 9.43 -0.64
C SER A 381 -39.00 8.91 -1.90
N GLY A 382 -39.64 8.02 -2.66
CA GLY A 382 -39.08 7.32 -3.82
C GLY A 382 -38.37 6.01 -3.47
N TYR A 383 -38.38 5.59 -2.20
CA TYR A 383 -37.88 4.29 -1.78
C TYR A 383 -38.77 3.16 -2.32
N THR A 384 -38.15 2.12 -2.85
CA THR A 384 -38.81 0.95 -3.42
C THR A 384 -38.09 -0.31 -2.91
N PRO A 385 -38.75 -1.19 -2.15
CA PRO A 385 -38.12 -2.36 -1.53
C PRO A 385 -37.92 -3.54 -2.50
N VAL A 386 -38.38 -3.40 -3.74
CA VAL A 386 -38.30 -4.44 -4.78
C VAL A 386 -37.37 -4.00 -5.91
N HIS A 387 -36.65 -4.97 -6.48
CA HIS A 387 -35.81 -4.74 -7.65
C HIS A 387 -36.50 -5.26 -8.91
N ILE A 388 -36.59 -4.41 -9.94
CA ILE A 388 -37.02 -4.81 -11.27
C ILE A 388 -35.78 -5.17 -12.08
N SER A 389 -35.73 -6.41 -12.60
CA SER A 389 -34.66 -6.91 -13.46
C SER A 389 -34.29 -5.92 -14.57
N THR A 390 -33.00 -5.68 -14.78
CA THR A 390 -32.52 -4.79 -15.85
C THR A 390 -32.61 -5.41 -17.24
N THR A 391 -32.71 -6.75 -17.35
CA THR A 391 -32.85 -7.44 -18.64
C THR A 391 -34.32 -7.63 -18.95
N HIS A 392 -34.72 -7.16 -20.14
CA HIS A 392 -36.06 -7.33 -20.67
C HIS A 392 -36.04 -8.42 -21.74
N TYR A 393 -37.02 -9.31 -21.69
CA TYR A 393 -37.19 -10.36 -22.69
C TYR A 393 -38.34 -9.99 -23.61
N PRO A 394 -38.09 -9.78 -24.92
CA PRO A 394 -39.17 -9.50 -25.85
C PRO A 394 -40.02 -10.76 -26.01
N LEU A 395 -41.30 -10.65 -25.66
CA LEU A 395 -42.28 -11.67 -26.05
C LEU A 395 -42.42 -11.62 -27.57
N PHE A 396 -42.29 -12.78 -28.23
CA PHE A 396 -42.26 -12.93 -29.69
C PHE A 396 -43.42 -12.22 -30.43
N ALA A 397 -44.55 -12.04 -29.76
CA ALA A 397 -45.75 -11.42 -30.33
C ALA A 397 -45.86 -9.90 -30.12
N GLY A 398 -45.12 -9.32 -29.16
CA GLY A 398 -45.34 -7.94 -28.71
C GLY A 398 -46.82 -7.64 -28.40
N ASN A 399 -47.15 -6.35 -28.24
CA ASN A 399 -48.54 -5.89 -28.36
C ASN A 399 -48.74 -5.42 -29.80
N GLY A 400 -49.68 -6.03 -30.50
CA GLY A 400 -49.94 -5.75 -31.91
C GLY A 400 -51.38 -5.32 -32.17
N TRP A 401 -51.58 -4.65 -33.31
CA TRP A 401 -52.91 -4.31 -33.80
C TRP A 401 -53.36 -5.36 -34.82
N GLY A 402 -54.47 -6.04 -34.51
CA GLY A 402 -55.09 -6.99 -35.42
C GLY A 402 -55.98 -6.29 -36.44
N PHE A 403 -55.71 -6.50 -37.73
CA PHE A 403 -56.61 -6.05 -38.80
C PHE A 403 -57.33 -7.24 -39.39
N ARG A 404 -58.66 -7.13 -39.55
CA ARG A 404 -59.46 -8.17 -40.20
C ARG A 404 -59.00 -8.36 -41.64
N TYR A 405 -58.77 -9.60 -42.02
CA TYR A 405 -58.58 -9.97 -43.42
C TYR A 405 -59.96 -10.03 -44.10
N LEU A 406 -60.13 -9.33 -45.23
CA LEU A 406 -61.37 -9.24 -45.97
C LEU A 406 -61.18 -9.87 -47.35
N ASP A 407 -61.33 -11.19 -47.45
CA ASP A 407 -61.34 -11.88 -48.75
C ASP A 407 -62.42 -11.26 -49.67
N PRO A 408 -62.15 -10.90 -50.95
CA PRO A 408 -60.95 -11.17 -51.76
C PRO A 408 -59.81 -10.14 -51.69
N ALA A 409 -59.95 -9.08 -50.89
CA ALA A 409 -58.96 -8.01 -50.77
C ALA A 409 -57.94 -8.31 -49.64
N PRO A 410 -56.65 -8.48 -49.94
CA PRO A 410 -55.65 -8.75 -48.92
C PRO A 410 -55.46 -7.54 -47.98
N GLY A 411 -56.17 -7.55 -46.85
CA GLY A 411 -55.95 -6.68 -45.70
C GLY A 411 -56.70 -5.34 -45.70
N ALA A 412 -56.73 -4.69 -44.53
CA ALA A 412 -57.32 -3.38 -44.37
C ALA A 412 -56.57 -2.33 -45.21
N PRO A 413 -57.26 -1.47 -45.99
CA PRO A 413 -56.62 -0.52 -46.91
C PRO A 413 -55.73 0.52 -46.20
N PHE A 414 -55.95 0.73 -44.90
CA PHE A 414 -55.16 1.62 -44.07
C PHE A 414 -53.97 0.95 -43.37
N ARG A 415 -53.82 -0.39 -43.47
CA ARG A 415 -52.77 -1.13 -42.75
C ARG A 415 -51.38 -0.58 -43.03
N GLN A 416 -51.06 -0.32 -44.30
CA GLN A 416 -49.73 0.17 -44.68
C GLN A 416 -49.46 1.56 -44.07
N ARG A 417 -50.41 2.50 -44.20
CA ARG A 417 -50.28 3.85 -43.63
C ARG A 417 -50.18 3.80 -42.10
N PHE A 418 -50.97 2.93 -41.47
CA PHE A 418 -50.93 2.72 -40.02
C PHE A 418 -49.60 2.15 -39.55
N SER A 419 -49.05 1.13 -40.23
CA SER A 419 -47.73 0.57 -39.93
C SER A 419 -46.63 1.62 -40.09
N SER A 420 -46.67 2.43 -41.15
CA SER A 420 -45.72 3.55 -41.32
C SER A 420 -45.81 4.57 -40.20
N ALA A 421 -47.03 4.93 -39.76
CA ALA A 421 -47.23 5.85 -38.65
C ALA A 421 -46.71 5.28 -37.32
N ILE A 422 -46.97 4.00 -37.03
CA ILE A 422 -46.40 3.33 -35.85
C ILE A 422 -44.89 3.35 -35.89
N GLN A 423 -44.27 3.03 -37.03
CA GLN A 423 -42.82 3.04 -37.15
C GLN A 423 -42.26 4.45 -36.87
N GLN A 424 -42.90 5.51 -37.40
CA GLN A 424 -42.52 6.88 -37.08
C GLN A 424 -42.65 7.21 -35.58
N PHE A 425 -43.67 6.69 -34.89
CA PHE A 425 -43.81 6.84 -33.44
C PHE A 425 -42.77 6.05 -32.64
N ILE A 426 -42.33 4.89 -33.13
CA ILE A 426 -41.22 4.13 -32.55
C ILE A 426 -39.90 4.89 -32.75
N ASP A 427 -39.61 5.30 -33.99
CA ASP A 427 -38.36 5.95 -34.38
C ASP A 427 -38.18 7.32 -33.70
N SER A 428 -39.27 8.04 -33.47
CA SER A 428 -39.26 9.30 -32.70
C SER A 428 -39.16 9.09 -31.18
N GLY A 429 -39.25 7.85 -30.69
CA GLY A 429 -39.26 7.53 -29.26
C GLY A 429 -40.55 7.93 -28.54
N LEU A 430 -41.60 8.32 -29.27
CA LEU A 430 -42.83 8.86 -28.71
C LEU A 430 -43.60 7.79 -27.91
N ILE A 431 -43.56 6.53 -28.35
CA ILE A 431 -44.18 5.43 -27.61
C ILE A 431 -43.54 5.25 -26.23
N THR A 432 -42.21 5.24 -26.15
CA THR A 432 -41.49 5.12 -24.86
C THR A 432 -41.80 6.30 -23.94
N TYR A 433 -41.85 7.52 -24.50
CA TYR A 433 -42.23 8.70 -23.76
C TYR A 433 -43.66 8.58 -23.20
N TRP A 434 -44.63 8.23 -24.04
CA TRP A 434 -46.04 8.09 -23.62
C TRP A 434 -46.26 6.95 -22.64
N MET A 435 -45.60 5.80 -22.80
CA MET A 435 -45.72 4.72 -21.83
C MET A 435 -45.24 5.17 -20.44
N ASN A 436 -44.09 5.84 -20.37
CA ASN A 436 -43.60 6.39 -19.10
C ASN A 436 -44.54 7.47 -18.53
N ASP A 437 -45.12 8.31 -19.39
CA ASP A 437 -46.06 9.35 -18.97
C ASP A 437 -47.38 8.78 -18.45
N VAL A 438 -47.92 7.75 -19.11
CA VAL A 438 -49.13 7.02 -18.67
C VAL A 438 -48.88 6.35 -17.33
N VAL A 439 -47.76 5.64 -17.16
CA VAL A 439 -47.38 5.01 -15.89
C VAL A 439 -47.30 6.06 -14.77
N ARG A 440 -46.63 7.18 -15.04
CA ARG A 440 -46.47 8.28 -14.07
C ARG A 440 -47.81 8.94 -13.72
N THR A 441 -48.66 9.17 -14.71
CA THR A 441 -49.96 9.82 -14.52
C THR A 441 -50.89 8.93 -13.73
N HIS A 442 -51.00 7.65 -14.12
CA HIS A 442 -51.78 6.65 -13.40
C HIS A 442 -51.30 6.49 -11.94
N THR A 443 -50.00 6.39 -11.72
CA THR A 443 -49.41 6.31 -10.36
C THR A 443 -49.83 7.50 -9.50
N ARG A 444 -49.85 8.72 -10.07
CA ARG A 444 -50.25 9.94 -9.35
C ARG A 444 -51.74 9.94 -9.02
N GLU A 445 -52.58 9.53 -9.96
CA GLU A 445 -54.03 9.48 -9.79
C GLU A 445 -54.44 8.45 -8.75
N GLU A 446 -53.92 7.23 -8.83
CA GLU A 446 -54.21 6.17 -7.86
C GLU A 446 -53.72 6.52 -6.44
N ARG A 447 -52.53 7.14 -6.32
CA ARG A 447 -52.05 7.62 -5.03
C ARG A 447 -52.92 8.74 -4.45
N ARG A 448 -53.44 9.64 -5.28
CA ARG A 448 -54.39 10.68 -4.84
C ARG A 448 -55.70 10.05 -4.38
N ALA A 449 -56.27 9.15 -5.18
CA ALA A 449 -57.50 8.45 -4.86
C ALA A 449 -57.37 7.61 -3.57
N SER A 450 -56.24 6.95 -3.36
CA SER A 450 -55.95 6.18 -2.13
C SER A 450 -55.83 7.08 -0.90
N LYS A 451 -55.20 8.26 -1.04
CA LYS A 451 -55.13 9.28 0.02
C LYS A 451 -56.52 9.81 0.38
N GLU A 452 -57.37 10.07 -0.60
CA GLU A 452 -58.75 10.54 -0.39
C GLU A 452 -59.64 9.49 0.28
N LYS A 453 -59.47 8.21 -0.07
CA LYS A 453 -60.24 7.10 0.53
C LYS A 453 -59.80 6.74 1.95
N GLY A 454 -58.67 7.27 2.44
CA GLY A 454 -58.07 6.85 3.71
C GLY A 454 -57.62 5.38 3.73
N THR A 455 -57.79 4.65 2.63
CA THR A 455 -57.25 3.31 2.42
C THR A 455 -55.80 3.49 2.02
N GLN A 456 -54.96 3.82 3.00
CA GLN A 456 -53.52 3.80 2.80
C GLN A 456 -53.12 2.32 2.72
N LEU A 457 -53.30 1.73 1.53
CA LEU A 457 -52.84 0.40 1.14
C LEU A 457 -51.30 0.41 0.97
N GLN A 458 -50.61 1.32 1.67
CA GLN A 458 -49.24 1.07 2.03
C GLN A 458 -49.32 -0.11 2.96
N LEU A 459 -48.93 -1.29 2.45
CA LEU A 459 -48.25 -2.27 3.25
C LEU A 459 -47.32 -1.45 4.12
N THR A 460 -47.74 -1.23 5.36
CA THR A 460 -46.90 -0.63 6.37
C THR A 460 -45.85 -1.71 6.47
N PHE A 461 -44.78 -1.55 5.70
CA PHE A 461 -43.49 -2.04 6.09
C PHE A 461 -43.40 -1.46 7.49
N THR A 462 -43.80 -2.28 8.47
CA THR A 462 -43.37 -2.08 9.83
C THR A 462 -41.89 -1.87 9.61
N GLU A 463 -41.44 -0.64 9.81
CA GLU A 463 -40.04 -0.31 9.94
C GLU A 463 -39.58 -1.17 11.11
N THR A 464 -39.38 -2.46 10.86
CA THR A 464 -38.83 -3.41 11.80
C THR A 464 -37.37 -3.00 11.86
N SER A 465 -37.15 -2.08 12.78
CA SER A 465 -35.96 -1.29 13.03
C SER A 465 -35.53 -0.41 11.86
N ASP A 466 -35.34 0.88 12.15
CA ASP A 466 -34.20 1.67 11.65
C ASP A 466 -33.12 0.72 11.13
N GLY A 467 -32.59 0.93 9.92
CA GLY A 467 -31.52 0.10 9.33
C GLY A 467 -30.24 -0.05 10.19
N GLN A 468 -30.24 0.42 11.43
CA GLN A 468 -29.43 -0.01 12.56
C GLN A 468 -29.61 -1.50 12.85
N VAL A 469 -28.81 -2.29 12.16
CA VAL A 469 -28.63 -3.69 12.48
C VAL A 469 -27.80 -3.75 13.75
N ALA A 470 -28.42 -4.14 14.86
CA ALA A 470 -27.73 -4.30 16.13
C ALA A 470 -26.54 -5.25 15.94
N LEU A 471 -25.33 -4.78 16.27
CA LEU A 471 -24.12 -5.60 16.18
C LEU A 471 -24.22 -6.78 17.15
N GLY A 472 -24.52 -7.96 16.61
CA GLY A 472 -24.49 -9.21 17.35
C GLY A 472 -23.06 -9.65 17.70
N LEU A 473 -22.93 -10.49 18.72
CA LEU A 473 -21.65 -11.07 19.18
C LEU A 473 -20.87 -11.76 18.05
N SER A 474 -21.58 -12.31 17.05
CA SER A 474 -20.99 -12.92 15.85
C SER A 474 -20.01 -12.01 15.11
N HIS A 475 -20.30 -10.71 15.03
CA HIS A 475 -19.43 -9.72 14.37
C HIS A 475 -18.13 -9.46 15.14
N LEU A 476 -18.10 -9.73 16.45
CA LEU A 476 -16.94 -9.50 17.32
C LEU A 476 -16.11 -10.78 17.59
N GLN A 477 -16.53 -11.94 17.09
CA GLN A 477 -15.86 -13.22 17.34
C GLN A 477 -14.38 -13.21 16.95
N GLY A 478 -14.03 -12.59 15.81
CA GLY A 478 -12.65 -12.46 15.37
C GLY A 478 -11.75 -11.71 16.36
N ALA A 479 -12.27 -10.65 17.00
CA ALA A 479 -11.53 -9.90 18.01
C ALA A 479 -11.31 -10.73 19.29
N PHE A 480 -12.31 -11.51 19.71
CA PHE A 480 -12.15 -12.44 20.83
C PHE A 480 -11.12 -13.55 20.53
N TYR A 481 -11.13 -14.11 19.32
CA TYR A 481 -10.12 -15.11 18.92
C TYR A 481 -8.70 -14.52 18.94
N ALA A 482 -8.51 -13.30 18.43
CA ALA A 482 -7.22 -12.63 18.49
C ALA A 482 -6.76 -12.38 19.94
N LEU A 483 -7.68 -12.00 20.83
CA LEU A 483 -7.39 -11.80 22.26
C LEU A 483 -6.94 -13.10 22.94
N PHE A 484 -7.70 -14.19 22.76
CA PHE A 484 -7.37 -15.48 23.39
C PHE A 484 -6.09 -16.09 22.82
N LEU A 485 -5.88 -16.00 21.50
CA LEU A 485 -4.62 -16.45 20.88
C LEU A 485 -3.43 -15.64 21.40
N GLY A 486 -3.59 -14.31 21.55
CA GLY A 486 -2.56 -13.44 22.12
C GLY A 486 -2.22 -13.80 23.57
N GLN A 487 -3.23 -14.04 24.40
CA GLN A 487 -3.03 -14.48 25.79
C GLN A 487 -2.38 -15.87 25.87
N GLY A 488 -2.79 -16.80 25.01
CA GLY A 488 -2.18 -18.13 24.91
C GLY A 488 -0.71 -18.08 24.53
N ALA A 489 -0.36 -17.28 23.52
CA ALA A 489 1.03 -17.07 23.11
C ALA A 489 1.88 -16.40 24.21
N ALA A 490 1.32 -15.42 24.93
CA ALA A 490 1.99 -14.79 26.06
C ALA A 490 2.26 -15.78 27.21
N CYS A 491 1.26 -16.61 27.55
CA CYS A 491 1.39 -17.65 28.57
C CYS A 491 2.46 -18.69 28.17
N LEU A 492 2.44 -19.15 26.92
CA LEU A 492 3.43 -20.11 26.40
C LEU A 492 4.85 -19.51 26.43
N SER A 493 5.01 -18.26 26.03
CA SER A 493 6.30 -17.55 26.07
C SER A 493 6.84 -17.46 27.50
N PHE A 494 5.97 -17.13 28.46
CA PHE A 494 6.32 -17.09 29.88
C PHE A 494 6.73 -18.47 30.43
N LEU A 495 6.02 -19.53 30.07
CA LEU A 495 6.36 -20.90 30.47
C LEU A 495 7.71 -21.33 29.88
N CYS A 496 7.97 -21.04 28.60
CA CYS A 496 9.25 -21.32 27.96
C CYS A 496 10.40 -20.58 28.65
N GLU A 497 10.20 -19.30 29.00
CA GLU A 497 11.20 -18.52 29.73
C GLU A 497 11.48 -19.16 31.10
N ARG A 498 10.44 -19.54 31.85
CA ARG A 498 10.59 -20.21 33.15
C ARG A 498 11.32 -21.55 33.05
N LEU A 499 10.98 -22.37 32.07
CA LEU A 499 11.66 -23.66 31.83
C LEU A 499 13.12 -23.46 31.42
N SER A 500 13.41 -22.44 30.61
CA SER A 500 14.78 -22.11 30.20
C SER A 500 15.67 -21.66 31.35
N ARG A 501 15.09 -21.03 32.39
CA ARG A 501 15.81 -20.60 33.60
C ARG A 501 16.01 -21.72 34.64
N LEU A 502 15.25 -22.80 34.53
CA LEU A 502 15.37 -23.98 35.40
C LEU A 502 16.46 -24.96 34.93
N ARG A 503 16.86 -24.88 33.66
CA ARG A 503 18.04 -25.56 33.10
C ARG A 503 19.26 -24.68 33.27
#